data_AF-A0A7Y8IL15-F1
#
_entry.id   AF-A0A7Y8IL15-F1
#
_cell.length_a   1.000
_cell.length_b   1.000
_cell.length_c   1.000
_cell.angle_alpha   90.00
_cell.angle_beta   90.00
_cell.angle_gamma   90.00
#
_symmetry.space_group_name_H-M   'P 1'
#
loop_
_entity.id
_entity.type
_entity.pdbx_description
1 polymer ?
#
loop_
_entity_poly.entity_id
_entity_poly.type
_entity_poly.pdbx_seq_one_letter_code
_entity_poly.pdbx_strand_id
1 'polypeptide(L)'
;MKRLTLILVVIASFILITSAFAGMKTYTYKDGDLGPVTFDGKLHNTKLGPGKCMECHKGNVPFAMKMPGTEGCAKITKADHVDGKFCGVCHNGTKAFDWKEGADCTKCHKKEAASAPAVEPEKK
;
A
#
# COMPACT_ATOMS: atom_id res chain seq x y z
N MET A 1 -17.18 -6.31 -44.28
CA MET A 1 -15.99 -5.57 -43.79
C MET A 1 -16.31 -4.65 -42.61
N LYS A 2 -17.26 -3.72 -42.70
CA LYS A 2 -17.58 -2.75 -41.61
C LYS A 2 -18.03 -3.36 -40.26
N ARG A 3 -18.74 -4.51 -40.29
CA ARG A 3 -19.12 -5.28 -39.09
C ARG A 3 -17.94 -6.02 -38.45
N LEU A 4 -16.98 -6.50 -39.26
CA LEU A 4 -15.74 -7.10 -38.76
C LEU A 4 -14.86 -6.03 -38.09
N THR A 5 -14.77 -4.84 -38.69
CA THR A 5 -14.04 -3.71 -38.11
C THR A 5 -14.63 -3.26 -36.77
N LEU A 6 -15.96 -3.23 -36.64
CA LEU A 6 -16.64 -2.91 -35.38
C LEU A 6 -16.38 -3.95 -34.28
N ILE A 7 -16.40 -5.25 -34.61
CA ILE A 7 -16.13 -6.32 -33.64
C ILE A 7 -14.68 -6.28 -33.15
N LEU A 8 -13.71 -6.04 -34.06
CA LEU A 8 -12.30 -5.92 -33.70
C LEU A 8 -12.03 -4.69 -32.80
N VAL A 9 -12.71 -3.57 -33.01
CA VAL A 9 -12.60 -2.38 -32.15
C VAL A 9 -13.19 -2.63 -30.75
N VAL A 10 -14.29 -3.37 -30.64
CA VAL A 10 -14.89 -3.75 -29.34
C VAL A 10 -14.00 -4.73 -28.58
N ILE A 11 -13.39 -5.71 -29.26
CA ILE A 11 -12.44 -6.65 -28.65
C ILE A 11 -11.16 -5.92 -28.20
N ALA A 12 -10.61 -5.03 -29.04
CA ALA A 12 -9.42 -4.25 -28.68
C ALA A 12 -9.67 -3.30 -27.50
N SER A 13 -10.88 -2.74 -27.36
CA SER A 13 -11.24 -1.89 -26.22
C SER A 13 -11.47 -2.69 -24.93
N PHE A 14 -11.93 -3.94 -25.01
CA PHE A 14 -12.03 -4.82 -23.84
C PHE A 14 -10.66 -5.20 -23.25
N ILE A 15 -9.62 -5.31 -24.09
CA ILE A 15 -8.25 -5.65 -23.64
C ILE A 15 -7.59 -4.51 -22.85
N LEU A 16 -8.01 -3.25 -23.05
CA LEU A 16 -7.44 -2.11 -22.34
C LEU A 16 -7.98 -1.93 -20.90
N ILE A 17 -9.10 -2.55 -20.53
CA ILE A 17 -9.76 -2.33 -19.24
C ILE A 17 -9.10 -3.16 -18.11
N THR A 18 -8.37 -4.23 -18.43
CA THR A 18 -7.82 -5.16 -17.42
C THR A 18 -6.57 -4.64 -16.70
N SER A 19 -5.95 -3.57 -17.17
CA SER A 19 -4.67 -3.05 -16.65
C SER A 19 -4.80 -2.17 -15.38
N ALA A 20 -6.02 -1.81 -14.96
CA ALA A 20 -6.24 -0.91 -13.83
C ALA A 20 -6.18 -1.56 -12.43
N PHE A 21 -6.07 -2.89 -12.32
CA PHE A 21 -6.16 -3.61 -11.03
C PHE A 21 -4.81 -4.04 -10.42
N ALA A 22 -3.66 -3.66 -11.00
CA ALA A 22 -2.34 -4.16 -10.60
C ALA A 22 -1.75 -3.57 -9.28
N GLY A 23 -2.51 -2.80 -8.48
CA GLY A 23 -1.92 -1.85 -7.52
C GLY A 23 -1.91 -2.19 -6.03
N MET A 24 -2.52 -3.28 -5.56
CA MET A 24 -2.70 -3.54 -4.11
C MET A 24 -1.76 -4.63 -3.59
N LYS A 25 -0.48 -4.27 -3.36
CA LYS A 25 0.53 -5.16 -2.78
C LYS A 25 0.64 -5.01 -1.26
N THR A 26 1.20 -6.03 -0.63
CA THR A 26 1.60 -6.04 0.77
C THR A 26 3.10 -5.74 0.87
N TYR A 27 3.51 -4.94 1.85
CA TYR A 27 4.90 -4.54 2.08
C TYR A 27 5.28 -4.71 3.54
N THR A 28 6.50 -5.15 3.80
CA THR A 28 7.02 -5.32 5.15
C THR A 28 8.19 -4.38 5.40
N TYR A 29 8.05 -3.53 6.42
CA TYR A 29 9.14 -2.75 7.00
C TYR A 29 9.82 -3.62 8.05
N LYS A 30 11.07 -4.00 7.81
CA LYS A 30 11.84 -4.88 8.71
C LYS A 30 12.67 -4.09 9.74
N ASP A 31 12.83 -2.79 9.52
CA ASP A 31 13.63 -1.93 10.36
C ASP A 31 12.87 -1.54 11.63
N GLY A 32 13.53 -1.62 12.79
CA GLY A 32 13.02 -1.14 14.07
C GLY A 32 13.03 -2.18 15.19
N ASP A 33 13.15 -1.72 16.43
CA ASP A 33 13.37 -2.57 17.61
C ASP A 33 12.10 -3.30 18.09
N LEU A 34 10.92 -2.88 17.61
CA LEU A 34 9.63 -3.44 18.02
C LEU A 34 9.15 -4.61 17.14
N GLY A 35 9.94 -4.99 16.12
CA GLY A 35 9.62 -6.04 15.16
C GLY A 35 8.98 -5.52 13.87
N PRO A 36 8.90 -6.39 12.84
CA PRO A 36 8.48 -6.00 11.50
C PRO A 36 7.04 -5.49 11.44
N VAL A 37 6.81 -4.52 10.56
CA VAL A 37 5.49 -3.94 10.28
C VAL A 37 5.06 -4.28 8.87
N THR A 38 3.93 -4.96 8.73
CA THR A 38 3.35 -5.29 7.43
C THR A 38 2.22 -4.33 7.09
N PHE A 39 2.37 -3.60 5.98
CA PHE A 39 1.32 -2.79 5.36
C PHE A 39 0.60 -3.61 4.28
N ASP A 40 -0.72 -3.73 4.37
CA ASP A 40 -1.56 -4.38 3.38
C ASP A 40 -2.38 -3.34 2.58
N GLY A 41 -2.00 -3.10 1.32
CA GLY A 41 -2.69 -2.13 0.45
C GLY A 41 -4.13 -2.51 0.11
N LYS A 42 -4.45 -3.81 0.07
CA LYS A 42 -5.82 -4.28 -0.20
C LYS A 42 -6.72 -4.01 0.99
N LEU A 43 -6.23 -4.26 2.21
CA LEU A 43 -6.95 -3.96 3.44
C LEU A 43 -7.24 -2.47 3.55
N HIS A 44 -6.22 -1.63 3.34
CA HIS A 44 -6.39 -0.17 3.41
C HIS A 44 -7.36 0.35 2.35
N ASN A 45 -7.25 -0.11 1.09
CA ASN A 45 -8.20 0.26 0.05
C ASN A 45 -9.64 -0.22 0.38
N THR A 46 -9.78 -1.41 0.96
CA THR A 46 -11.10 -1.93 1.39
C THR A 46 -11.72 -1.06 2.47
N LYS A 47 -10.91 -0.50 3.38
CA LYS A 47 -11.39 0.37 4.47
C LYS A 47 -11.64 1.81 4.03
N LEU A 48 -10.82 2.34 3.11
CA LEU A 48 -10.96 3.69 2.55
C LEU A 48 -12.09 3.78 1.51
N GLY A 49 -12.34 2.70 0.78
CA GLY A 49 -13.34 2.63 -0.28
C GLY A 49 -12.74 2.78 -1.68
N PRO A 50 -13.52 2.43 -2.72
CA PRO A 50 -13.05 2.44 -4.11
C PRO A 50 -12.70 3.86 -4.58
N GLY A 51 -11.66 3.97 -5.42
CA GLY A 51 -11.23 5.24 -6.01
C GLY A 51 -10.42 6.16 -5.09
N LYS A 52 -10.10 5.70 -3.87
CA LYS A 52 -9.34 6.47 -2.87
C LYS A 52 -7.82 6.30 -2.94
N CYS A 53 -7.29 5.83 -4.08
CA CYS A 53 -5.85 5.63 -4.30
C CYS A 53 -5.04 6.92 -4.01
N MET A 54 -5.61 8.08 -4.34
CA MET A 54 -4.96 9.37 -4.14
C MET A 54 -4.97 9.84 -2.68
N GLU A 55 -5.78 9.25 -1.79
CA GLU A 55 -5.69 9.55 -0.35
C GLU A 55 -4.35 9.10 0.23
N CYS A 56 -3.68 8.13 -0.42
CA CYS A 56 -2.34 7.67 -0.05
C CYS A 56 -1.24 8.32 -0.89
N HIS A 57 -1.51 8.63 -2.16
CA HIS A 57 -0.49 8.98 -3.15
C HIS A 57 -0.46 10.45 -3.59
N LYS A 58 -1.45 11.26 -3.19
CA LYS A 58 -1.52 12.67 -3.61
C LYS A 58 -0.31 13.44 -3.07
N GLY A 59 0.48 13.99 -3.99
CA GLY A 59 1.66 14.80 -3.63
C GLY A 59 2.71 14.03 -2.83
N ASN A 60 2.76 12.70 -2.97
CA ASN A 60 3.66 11.81 -2.23
C ASN A 60 3.43 11.76 -0.71
N VAL A 61 2.27 12.19 -0.24
CA VAL A 61 1.87 12.14 1.17
C VAL A 61 0.58 11.34 1.33
N PRO A 62 0.50 10.38 2.27
CA PRO A 62 1.59 9.86 3.10
C PRO A 62 2.67 9.09 2.35
N PHE A 63 2.40 8.56 1.16
CA PHE A 63 3.35 7.71 0.44
C PHE A 63 3.39 8.04 -1.05
N ALA A 64 4.59 8.22 -1.60
CA ALA A 64 4.77 8.28 -3.05
C ALA A 64 4.20 7.03 -3.73
N MET A 65 3.60 7.21 -4.91
CA MET A 65 3.29 6.07 -5.77
C MET A 65 4.63 5.44 -6.19
N LYS A 66 4.86 4.19 -5.77
CA LYS A 66 6.18 3.57 -5.88
C LYS A 66 6.67 3.46 -7.33
N MET A 67 7.95 3.72 -7.51
CA MET A 67 8.72 3.25 -8.65
C MET A 67 9.14 1.79 -8.39
N PRO A 68 9.22 0.93 -9.41
CA PRO A 68 9.70 -0.45 -9.24
C PRO A 68 11.05 -0.51 -8.51
N GLY A 69 11.19 -1.39 -7.51
CA GLY A 69 12.45 -1.57 -6.76
C GLY A 69 12.62 -0.65 -5.53
N THR A 70 11.63 0.18 -5.22
CA THR A 70 11.64 1.03 -4.00
C THR A 70 10.74 0.48 -2.89
N GLU A 71 10.46 -0.83 -2.93
CA GLU A 71 9.51 -1.46 -2.03
C GLU A 71 9.98 -1.49 -0.57
N GLY A 72 9.29 -0.75 0.31
CA GLY A 72 9.57 -0.80 1.75
C GLY A 72 10.79 0.02 2.16
N CYS A 73 11.35 0.82 1.25
CA CYS A 73 12.53 1.65 1.50
C CYS A 73 12.25 2.94 2.28
N ALA A 74 10.98 3.29 2.52
CA ALA A 74 10.64 4.46 3.32
C ALA A 74 11.09 4.22 4.76
N LYS A 75 12.06 5.00 5.23
CA LYS A 75 12.49 5.01 6.62
C LYS A 75 11.47 5.82 7.42
N ILE A 76 10.64 5.13 8.19
CA ILE A 76 9.57 5.73 8.97
C ILE A 76 9.98 5.66 10.44
N THR A 77 9.97 6.80 11.12
CA THR A 77 10.31 6.91 12.54
C THR A 77 9.09 7.25 13.39
N LYS A 78 9.19 7.10 14.72
CA LYS A 78 8.15 7.60 15.65
C LYS A 78 7.96 9.12 15.51
N ALA A 79 9.03 9.88 15.27
CA ALA A 79 8.97 11.32 15.08
C ALA A 79 8.11 11.71 13.87
N ASP A 80 8.18 10.94 12.77
CA ASP A 80 7.32 11.18 11.62
C ASP A 80 5.84 11.03 11.95
N HIS A 81 5.50 10.11 12.86
CA HIS A 81 4.12 9.94 13.30
C HIS A 81 3.64 11.10 14.17
N VAL A 82 4.53 11.66 15.01
CA VAL A 82 4.26 12.90 15.78
C VAL A 82 3.97 14.05 14.83
N ASP A 83 4.73 14.16 13.75
CA ASP A 83 4.56 15.16 12.69
C ASP A 83 3.33 14.88 11.78
N GLY A 84 2.58 13.82 12.04
CA GLY A 84 1.41 13.45 11.25
C GLY A 84 1.75 12.97 9.83
N LYS A 85 2.93 12.37 9.62
CA LYS A 85 3.40 11.81 8.35
C LYS A 85 3.17 10.29 8.28
N PHE A 86 3.31 9.72 7.09
CA PHE A 86 3.18 8.28 6.82
C PHE A 86 1.90 7.68 7.44
N CYS A 87 2.03 6.64 8.27
CA CYS A 87 0.91 6.00 8.95
C CYS A 87 0.17 6.97 9.87
N GLY A 88 0.88 7.94 10.46
CA GLY A 88 0.36 8.94 11.39
C GLY A 88 -0.63 9.94 10.77
N VAL A 89 -0.70 10.05 9.44
CA VAL A 89 -1.73 10.86 8.75
C VAL A 89 -3.15 10.38 9.12
N CYS A 90 -3.31 9.08 9.31
CA CYS A 90 -4.59 8.44 9.58
C CYS A 90 -4.65 7.74 10.94
N HIS A 91 -3.58 7.08 11.39
CA HIS A 91 -3.53 6.36 12.66
C HIS A 91 -3.35 7.29 13.87
N ASN A 92 -4.17 8.33 13.98
CA ASN A 92 -4.03 9.41 14.95
C ASN A 92 -5.14 9.42 16.03
N GLY A 93 -5.89 8.32 16.13
CA GLY A 93 -7.02 8.20 17.05
C GLY A 93 -8.32 8.84 16.55
N THR A 94 -8.28 9.58 15.43
CA THR A 94 -9.48 10.22 14.86
C THR A 94 -9.95 9.51 13.59
N LYS A 95 -9.06 9.29 12.61
CA LYS A 95 -9.41 8.62 11.34
C LYS A 95 -9.30 7.10 11.42
N ALA A 96 -8.32 6.62 12.18
CA ALA A 96 -8.08 5.22 12.48
C ALA A 96 -7.53 5.10 13.90
N PHE A 97 -7.29 3.87 14.36
CA PHE A 97 -6.72 3.63 15.69
C PHE A 97 -5.40 4.37 15.87
N ASP A 98 -5.14 4.85 17.09
CA ASP A 98 -3.96 5.64 17.43
C ASP A 98 -2.68 4.78 17.48
N TRP A 99 -1.52 5.39 17.23
CA TRP A 99 -0.18 4.79 17.33
C TRP A 99 0.55 5.14 18.64
N LYS A 100 0.03 6.11 19.41
CA LYS A 100 0.68 6.65 20.62
C LYS A 100 0.86 5.62 21.75
N GLU A 101 1.64 6.00 22.75
CA GLU A 101 1.85 5.19 23.95
C GLU A 101 0.51 4.82 24.63
N GLY A 102 0.39 3.55 25.03
CA GLY A 102 -0.85 2.98 25.53
C GLY A 102 -1.78 2.42 24.43
N ALA A 103 -1.49 2.66 23.15
CA ALA A 103 -2.16 1.98 22.05
C ALA A 103 -1.67 0.53 21.91
N ASP A 104 -2.44 -0.25 21.15
CA ASP A 104 -2.10 -1.64 20.83
C ASP A 104 -1.04 -1.69 19.71
N CYS A 105 0.23 -1.66 20.10
CA CYS A 105 1.39 -1.74 19.21
C CYS A 105 1.36 -3.00 18.32
N THR A 106 0.72 -4.08 18.78
CA THR A 106 0.68 -5.37 18.07
C THR A 106 -0.17 -5.33 16.80
N LYS A 107 -0.98 -4.28 16.62
CA LYS A 107 -1.73 -4.05 15.37
C LYS A 107 -0.82 -3.83 14.17
N CYS A 108 0.35 -3.23 14.39
CA CYS A 108 1.34 -2.96 13.36
C CYS A 108 2.59 -3.84 13.53
N HIS A 109 3.16 -3.86 14.73
CA HIS A 109 4.39 -4.58 15.03
C HIS A 109 4.08 -6.05 15.35
N LYS A 110 4.37 -6.93 14.40
CA LYS A 110 4.19 -8.37 14.59
C LYS A 110 5.50 -8.97 15.09
N LYS A 111 5.42 -9.74 16.17
CA LYS A 111 6.53 -10.60 16.61
C LYS A 111 6.79 -11.61 15.49
N GLU A 112 8.05 -11.85 15.12
CA GLU A 112 8.38 -12.78 14.05
C GLU A 112 7.79 -14.17 14.34
N ALA A 113 6.67 -14.46 13.68
CA ALA A 113 6.16 -15.80 13.47
C ALA A 113 5.98 -15.92 11.96
N ALA A 114 6.98 -16.55 11.32
CA ALA A 114 6.99 -17.07 9.96
C ALA A 114 5.95 -16.45 9.00
N SER A 115 6.21 -15.22 8.53
CA SER A 115 5.53 -14.75 7.32
C SER A 115 6.14 -15.47 6.12
N ALA A 116 5.26 -16.16 5.37
CA ALA A 116 5.47 -16.76 4.06
C ALA A 116 6.53 -16.05 3.20
N PRO A 117 7.28 -16.80 2.35
CA PRO A 117 8.49 -16.31 1.72
C PRO A 117 8.25 -14.98 1.03
N ALA A 118 9.12 -14.02 1.37
CA ALA A 118 9.32 -12.83 0.58
C ALA A 118 9.42 -13.27 -0.88
N VAL A 119 8.54 -12.74 -1.74
CA VAL A 119 8.77 -12.81 -3.18
C VAL A 119 10.07 -12.07 -3.41
N GLU A 120 11.13 -12.85 -3.56
CA GLU A 120 12.47 -12.42 -3.90
C GLU A 120 12.37 -11.59 -5.19
N PRO A 121 13.03 -10.42 -5.29
CA PRO A 121 13.03 -9.68 -6.53
C PRO A 121 13.70 -10.55 -7.59
N GLU A 122 12.93 -10.99 -8.59
CA GLU A 122 13.44 -11.67 -9.77
C GLU A 122 14.58 -10.83 -10.37
N LYS A 123 15.81 -11.33 -10.21
CA LYS A 123 16.96 -10.87 -10.97
C LYS A 123 16.68 -11.18 -12.43
N LYS A 124 16.63 -10.14 -13.25
CA LYS A 124 16.81 -10.27 -14.69
C LYS A 124 18.28 -10.48 -15.02
#